data_AF-A0AAW2X7U0-F1
#
_entry.id   AF-A0AAW2X7U0-F1
#
_cell.length_a   1.000
_cell.length_b   1.000
_cell.length_c   1.000
_cell.angle_alpha   90.00
_cell.angle_beta   90.00
_cell.angle_gamma   90.00
#
_symmetry.space_group_name_H-M   'P 1'
#
loop_
_entity.id
_entity.type
_entity.pdbx_description
1 polymer ?
#
loop_
_entity_poly.entity_id
_entity_poly.type
_entity_poly.pdbx_seq_one_letter_code
_entity_poly.pdbx_strand_id
1 'polypeptide(L)'
;MKQFRGIRKGPRSSTCQHTLGPGGWNKRYEIGARLYNAAGFSFALYKIKELKPAAYEWLLKIPAELWSGHAFDHRLKNDHVTNNLSESFNHWVGELRSKPILMLVDGLRAKLMYRLQKKKMKGSKWSGILVPNAVKELNNIKEESRRCYLLVAGEHEFEVQDQNINNIVNLRKKTCNCQVQNNGRHSDLHVPKTANQKGEEIER
;
A
#
# COMPACT_ATOMS: atom_id res chain seq x y z
N MET A 1 12.78 23.87 7.95
CA MET A 1 12.20 22.56 7.55
C MET A 1 12.94 21.43 8.24
N LYS A 2 12.43 20.89 9.35
CA LYS A 2 12.98 19.66 9.94
C LYS A 2 12.22 18.47 9.34
N GLN A 3 12.80 17.87 8.32
CA GLN A 3 12.30 16.65 7.67
C GLN A 3 12.23 15.51 8.71
N PHE A 4 11.13 14.76 8.70
CA PHE A 4 10.92 13.56 9.50
C PHE A 4 12.07 12.58 9.24
N ARG A 5 13.06 12.54 10.14
CA ARG A 5 14.16 11.57 10.07
C ARG A 5 13.70 10.23 10.62
N GLY A 6 13.77 9.21 9.78
CA GLY A 6 14.00 7.82 10.16
C GLY A 6 12.87 7.11 10.92
N ILE A 7 11.99 6.43 10.18
CA ILE A 7 11.13 5.38 10.73
C ILE A 7 11.34 4.10 9.90
N ARG A 8 11.93 3.07 10.52
CA ARG A 8 12.17 1.76 9.90
C ARG A 8 10.83 1.04 9.70
N LYS A 9 10.67 0.39 8.55
CA LYS A 9 9.46 -0.34 8.15
C LYS A 9 9.14 -1.50 9.10
N GLY A 10 7.95 -1.47 9.70
CA GLY A 10 7.24 -2.67 10.16
C GLY A 10 6.48 -3.37 9.02
N PRO A 11 5.88 -4.55 9.24
CA PRO A 11 5.30 -5.38 8.20
C PRO A 11 4.16 -4.67 7.46
N ARG A 12 4.14 -4.86 6.14
CA ARG A 12 3.08 -4.42 5.22
C ARG A 12 1.85 -5.28 5.49
N SER A 13 0.79 -4.69 6.02
CA SER A 13 -0.53 -5.32 6.03
C SER A 13 -1.45 -4.63 5.02
N SER A 14 -2.06 -5.45 4.18
CA SER A 14 -3.06 -5.12 3.15
C SER A 14 -4.47 -5.04 3.71
N THR A 15 -4.58 -4.99 5.03
CA THR A 15 -5.83 -4.94 5.76
C THR A 15 -6.11 -3.49 6.12
N CYS A 16 -7.39 -3.10 6.04
CA CYS A 16 -7.92 -1.96 6.79
C CYS A 16 -7.81 -2.31 8.29
N GLN A 17 -6.58 -2.39 8.80
CA GLN A 17 -6.29 -2.99 10.09
C GLN A 17 -6.46 -1.92 11.15
N HIS A 18 -7.64 -1.94 11.76
CA HIS A 18 -7.85 -1.53 13.15
C HIS A 18 -7.00 -2.43 14.06
N THR A 19 -5.70 -2.18 14.14
CA THR A 19 -4.90 -2.54 15.32
C THR A 19 -4.33 -1.25 15.89
N LEU A 20 -5.17 -0.59 16.69
CA LEU A 20 -4.82 0.60 17.47
C LEU A 20 -3.88 0.21 18.63
N GLY A 21 -2.65 -0.23 18.33
CA GLY A 21 -1.60 -0.32 19.34
C GLY A 21 -1.22 1.06 19.89
N PRO A 22 -0.55 1.14 21.06
CA PRO A 22 -0.15 2.41 21.69
C PRO A 22 0.95 3.05 20.84
N GLY A 23 0.55 3.93 19.93
CA GLY A 23 1.46 4.72 19.11
C GLY A 23 1.08 6.18 19.22
N GLY A 24 2.08 7.05 19.35
CA GLY A 24 1.88 8.50 19.38
C GLY A 24 1.25 9.03 18.09
N TRP A 25 0.90 10.33 18.09
CA TRP A 25 0.18 11.00 17.00
C TRP A 25 0.80 10.80 15.60
N ASN A 26 2.13 10.63 15.49
CA ASN A 26 2.83 10.31 14.23
C ASN A 26 2.31 9.02 13.57
N LYS A 27 2.05 7.97 14.35
CA LYS A 27 1.54 6.70 13.83
C LYS A 27 0.11 6.86 13.29
N ARG A 28 -0.70 7.70 13.94
CA ARG A 28 -2.06 8.03 13.48
C ARG A 28 -2.04 8.85 12.20
N TYR A 29 -1.10 9.79 12.10
CA TYR A 29 -0.84 10.53 10.87
C TYR A 29 -0.46 9.61 9.72
N GLU A 30 0.49 8.68 9.92
CA GLU A 30 0.87 7.71 8.87
C GLU A 30 -0.28 6.84 8.41
N ILE A 31 -1.14 6.41 9.34
CA ILE A 31 -2.35 5.65 9.00
C ILE A 31 -3.28 6.53 8.17
N GLY A 32 -3.65 7.72 8.66
CA GLY A 32 -4.54 8.65 7.94
C GLY A 32 -4.03 9.04 6.55
N ALA A 33 -2.72 9.23 6.40
CA ALA A 33 -2.09 9.53 5.11
C ALA A 33 -2.25 8.39 4.09
N ARG A 34 -2.27 7.13 4.54
CA ARG A 34 -2.40 5.93 3.68
C ARG A 34 -3.85 5.46 3.50
N LEU A 35 -4.80 6.07 4.19
CA LEU A 35 -6.21 5.74 4.04
C LEU A 35 -6.73 6.31 2.73
N TYR A 36 -7.58 5.54 2.06
CA TYR A 36 -8.24 5.90 0.81
C TYR A 36 -9.72 6.24 1.03
N ASN A 37 -10.21 6.15 2.28
CA ASN A 37 -11.59 6.48 2.65
C ASN A 37 -11.64 7.79 3.44
N ALA A 38 -12.57 8.67 3.07
CA ALA A 38 -12.77 9.94 3.77
C ALA A 38 -13.16 9.72 5.24
N ALA A 39 -14.01 8.73 5.53
CA ALA A 39 -14.44 8.44 6.89
C ALA A 39 -13.27 8.00 7.80
N GLY A 40 -12.41 7.11 7.29
CA GLY A 40 -11.23 6.67 8.04
C GLY A 40 -10.19 7.78 8.20
N PHE A 41 -10.02 8.63 7.18
CA PHE A 41 -9.19 9.83 7.27
C PHE A 41 -9.66 10.77 8.39
N SER A 42 -10.95 11.11 8.42
CA SER A 42 -11.55 11.95 9.46
C SER A 42 -11.38 11.35 10.86
N PHE A 43 -11.56 10.02 10.98
CA PHE A 43 -11.31 9.33 12.25
C PHE A 43 -9.85 9.41 12.69
N ALA A 44 -8.90 9.23 11.77
CA ALA A 44 -7.48 9.36 12.06
C ALA A 44 -7.12 10.79 12.53
N LEU A 45 -7.67 11.82 11.87
CA LEU A 45 -7.51 13.22 12.29
C LEU A 45 -8.09 13.49 13.67
N TYR A 46 -9.28 12.96 13.97
CA TYR A 46 -9.90 13.06 15.30
C TYR A 46 -9.00 12.43 16.37
N LYS A 47 -8.41 11.26 16.11
CA LYS A 47 -7.44 10.64 17.03
C LYS A 47 -6.14 11.43 17.19
N ILE A 48 -5.70 12.16 16.16
CA ILE A 48 -4.55 13.08 16.28
C ILE A 48 -4.93 14.27 17.19
N LYS A 49 -6.15 14.80 17.06
CA LYS A 49 -6.65 15.88 17.91
C LYS A 49 -6.66 15.49 19.38
N GLU A 50 -7.15 14.29 19.72
CA GLU A 50 -7.14 13.77 21.09
C GLU A 50 -5.72 13.65 21.68
N LEU A 51 -4.74 13.25 20.88
CA LEU A 51 -3.35 13.06 21.35
C LEU A 51 -2.52 14.35 21.36
N LYS A 52 -2.71 15.21 20.37
CA LYS A 52 -1.94 16.45 20.18
C LYS A 52 -2.71 17.49 19.35
N PRO A 53 -3.49 18.37 20.00
CA PRO A 53 -4.29 19.40 19.33
C PRO A 53 -3.48 20.31 18.39
N ALA A 54 -2.28 20.73 18.82
CA ALA A 54 -1.39 21.56 18.01
C ALA A 54 -0.96 20.90 16.68
N ALA A 55 -0.83 19.57 16.65
CA ALA A 55 -0.52 18.85 15.41
C ALA A 55 -1.73 18.79 14.48
N TYR A 56 -2.94 18.63 15.04
CA TYR A 56 -4.19 18.67 14.28
C TYR A 56 -4.40 20.04 13.60
N GLU A 57 -4.23 21.14 14.33
CA GLU A 57 -4.34 22.50 13.76
C GLU A 57 -3.33 22.75 12.65
N TRP A 58 -2.11 22.24 12.81
CA TRP A 58 -1.09 22.34 11.76
C TRP A 58 -1.48 21.54 10.51
N LEU A 59 -2.02 20.33 10.66
CA LEU A 59 -2.46 19.49 9.55
C LEU A 59 -3.62 20.10 8.77
N LEU A 60 -4.55 20.78 9.45
CA LEU A 60 -5.68 21.46 8.79
C LEU A 60 -5.23 22.61 7.87
N LYS A 61 -4.05 23.18 8.09
CA LYS A 61 -3.50 24.23 7.22
C LYS A 61 -2.95 23.69 5.90
N ILE A 62 -2.76 22.37 5.79
CA ILE A 62 -2.19 21.72 4.62
C ILE A 62 -3.32 21.05 3.83
N PRO A 63 -3.51 21.38 2.54
CA PRO A 63 -4.48 20.72 1.68
C PRO A 63 -4.33 19.19 1.73
N ALA A 64 -5.43 18.47 1.91
CA ALA A 64 -5.43 17.02 2.10
C ALA A 64 -4.88 16.28 0.86
N GLU A 65 -5.04 16.87 -0.33
CA GLU A 65 -4.57 16.39 -1.62
C GLU A 65 -3.03 16.24 -1.67
N LEU A 66 -2.30 16.93 -0.79
CA LEU A 66 -0.83 16.87 -0.78
C LEU A 66 -0.27 15.71 0.05
N TRP A 67 -1.07 15.11 0.93
CA TRP A 67 -0.55 14.16 1.92
C TRP A 67 -1.47 13.00 2.29
N SER A 68 -2.73 13.00 1.86
CA SER A 68 -3.69 11.93 2.11
C SER A 68 -4.09 11.21 0.83
N GLY A 69 -3.92 9.89 0.81
CA GLY A 69 -4.29 9.03 -0.31
C GLY A 69 -5.77 9.07 -0.69
N HIS A 70 -6.68 9.45 0.23
CA HIS A 70 -8.11 9.58 -0.07
C HIS A 70 -8.42 10.81 -0.94
N ALA A 71 -7.59 11.85 -0.86
CA ALA A 71 -7.76 13.11 -1.57
C ALA A 71 -6.87 13.21 -2.83
N PHE A 72 -6.11 12.15 -3.14
CA PHE A 72 -5.33 12.09 -4.37
C PHE A 72 -6.25 11.92 -5.58
N ASP A 73 -5.85 12.54 -6.69
CA ASP A 73 -6.53 12.33 -7.98
C ASP A 73 -6.52 10.84 -8.32
N HIS A 74 -7.72 10.27 -8.51
CA HIS A 74 -7.92 8.87 -8.87
C HIS A 74 -7.24 8.47 -10.18
N ARG A 75 -6.93 9.44 -11.07
CA ARG A 75 -6.14 9.20 -12.29
C ARG A 75 -4.69 8.84 -11.96
N LEU A 76 -4.16 9.35 -10.86
CA LEU A 76 -2.81 9.11 -10.39
C LEU A 76 -2.79 7.85 -9.51
N LYS A 77 -2.54 6.71 -10.15
CA LYS A 77 -2.41 5.38 -9.51
C LYS A 77 -1.08 5.25 -8.73
N ASN A 78 -0.88 6.08 -7.71
CA ASN A 78 0.32 6.08 -6.88
C ASN A 78 0.04 5.52 -5.47
N ASP A 79 0.72 4.42 -5.14
CA ASP A 79 0.65 3.78 -3.80
C ASP A 79 1.64 4.41 -2.79
N HIS A 80 2.51 5.31 -3.25
CA HIS A 80 3.53 5.94 -2.42
C HIS A 80 3.11 7.35 -1.99
N VAL A 81 2.68 7.44 -0.73
CA VAL A 81 2.37 8.71 -0.04
C VAL A 81 3.60 9.36 0.61
N THR A 82 4.80 8.81 0.41
CA THR A 82 6.03 9.30 1.04
C THR A 82 7.18 9.50 0.05
N ASN A 83 8.13 10.36 0.41
CA ASN A 83 9.35 10.63 -0.35
C ASN A 83 10.39 9.50 -0.31
N ASN A 84 10.05 8.33 0.24
CA ASN A 84 10.97 7.22 0.45
C ASN A 84 11.65 6.75 -0.84
N LEU A 85 10.94 6.82 -1.98
CA LEU A 85 11.52 6.43 -3.27
C LEU A 85 12.67 7.35 -3.65
N SER A 86 12.43 8.67 -3.60
CA SER A 86 13.45 9.67 -3.91
C SER A 86 14.59 9.61 -2.92
N GLU A 87 14.33 9.44 -1.61
CA GLU A 87 15.37 9.29 -0.59
C GLU A 87 16.22 8.03 -0.82
N SER A 88 15.58 6.90 -1.13
CA SER A 88 16.29 5.64 -1.42
C SER A 88 17.13 5.77 -2.69
N PHE A 89 16.60 6.42 -3.73
CA PHE A 89 17.35 6.70 -4.95
C PHE A 89 18.49 7.68 -4.68
N ASN A 90 18.24 8.70 -3.86
CA ASN A 90 19.24 9.68 -3.46
C ASN A 90 20.39 9.02 -2.71
N HIS A 91 20.08 8.18 -1.75
CA HIS A 91 21.08 7.37 -1.07
C HIS A 91 21.81 6.40 -2.01
N TRP A 92 21.08 5.73 -2.91
CA TRP A 92 21.67 4.74 -3.82
C TRP A 92 22.67 5.36 -4.82
N VAL A 93 22.36 6.53 -5.38
CA VAL A 93 23.30 7.25 -6.26
C VAL A 93 24.44 7.85 -5.43
N GLY A 94 24.12 8.42 -4.25
CA GLY A 94 25.08 8.83 -3.23
C GLY A 94 26.26 9.62 -3.77
N GLU A 95 27.46 9.11 -3.52
CA GLU A 95 28.77 9.66 -3.89
C GLU A 95 28.97 9.93 -5.39
N LEU A 96 28.17 9.31 -6.27
CA LEU A 96 28.28 9.57 -7.70
C LEU A 96 27.80 10.98 -8.07
N ARG A 97 26.89 11.58 -7.29
CA ARG A 97 26.30 12.90 -7.61
C ARG A 97 27.31 14.04 -7.68
N SER A 98 28.40 13.95 -6.91
CA SER A 98 29.41 14.99 -6.85
C SER A 98 30.52 14.79 -7.90
N LYS A 99 30.40 13.79 -8.77
CA LYS A 99 31.40 13.48 -9.80
C LYS A 99 31.05 14.15 -11.14
N PRO A 100 32.05 14.41 -12.00
CA PRO A 100 31.81 14.87 -13.37
C PRO A 100 30.87 13.92 -14.14
N ILE A 101 30.14 14.47 -15.13
CA ILE A 101 29.08 13.74 -15.86
C ILE A 101 29.55 12.38 -16.40
N LEU A 102 30.77 12.32 -16.93
CA LEU A 102 31.35 11.08 -17.46
C LEU A 102 31.48 9.99 -16.38
N MET A 103 32.00 10.36 -15.20
CA MET A 103 32.17 9.44 -14.06
C MET A 103 30.84 9.07 -13.40
N LEU A 104 29.87 9.99 -13.38
CA LEU A 104 28.51 9.72 -12.90
C LEU A 104 27.85 8.64 -13.77
N VAL A 105 27.86 8.81 -15.09
CA VAL A 105 27.22 7.88 -16.03
C VAL A 105 27.89 6.50 -15.96
N ASP A 106 29.22 6.44 -15.96
CA ASP A 106 29.93 5.15 -15.87
C ASP A 106 29.69 4.45 -14.52
N GLY A 107 29.68 5.21 -13.41
CA GLY A 107 29.35 4.67 -12.09
C GLY A 107 27.90 4.16 -12.00
N LEU A 108 26.94 4.85 -12.60
CA LEU A 108 25.55 4.41 -12.67
C LEU A 108 25.41 3.13 -13.50
N ARG A 109 26.09 3.06 -14.65
CA ARG A 109 26.14 1.86 -15.50
C ARG A 109 26.67 0.66 -14.71
N ALA A 110 27.80 0.81 -14.02
CA ALA A 110 28.38 -0.25 -13.18
C ALA A 110 27.43 -0.70 -12.06
N LYS A 111 26.80 0.26 -11.33
CA LYS A 111 25.81 -0.05 -10.29
C LYS A 111 24.60 -0.81 -10.85
N LEU A 112 24.10 -0.41 -12.02
CA LEU A 112 22.99 -1.08 -12.69
C LEU A 112 23.38 -2.50 -13.11
N MET A 113 24.53 -2.68 -13.76
CA MET A 113 25.05 -3.99 -14.15
C MET A 113 25.15 -4.94 -12.96
N TYR A 114 25.74 -4.48 -11.84
CA TYR A 114 25.82 -5.28 -10.62
C TYR A 114 24.43 -5.67 -10.08
N ARG A 115 23.48 -4.74 -10.05
CA ARG A 115 22.10 -5.04 -9.59
C ARG A 115 21.39 -6.02 -10.50
N LEU A 116 21.53 -5.88 -11.81
CA LEU A 116 20.95 -6.78 -12.80
C LEU A 116 21.54 -8.18 -12.68
N GLN A 117 22.87 -8.29 -12.55
CA GLN A 117 23.55 -9.56 -12.34
C GLN A 117 23.08 -10.24 -11.04
N LYS A 118 22.98 -9.49 -9.94
CA LYS A 118 22.45 -10.01 -8.67
C LYS A 118 21.00 -10.50 -8.79
N LYS A 119 20.16 -9.80 -9.56
CA LYS A 119 18.79 -10.25 -9.86
C LYS A 119 18.80 -11.52 -10.72
N LYS A 120 19.63 -11.59 -11.76
CA LYS A 120 19.79 -12.77 -12.63
C LYS A 120 20.21 -14.00 -11.82
N MET A 121 21.22 -13.87 -10.97
CA MET A 121 21.69 -14.97 -10.10
C MET A 121 20.64 -15.43 -9.08
N LYS A 122 19.75 -14.53 -8.64
CA LYS A 122 18.62 -14.92 -7.79
C LYS A 122 17.52 -15.62 -8.59
N GLY A 123 17.24 -15.12 -9.79
CA GLY A 123 16.26 -15.70 -10.71
C GLY A 123 16.67 -17.10 -11.17
N SER A 124 17.95 -17.34 -11.44
CA SER A 124 18.45 -18.65 -11.89
C SER A 124 18.37 -19.74 -10.82
N LYS A 125 18.28 -19.37 -9.53
CA LYS A 125 18.13 -20.32 -8.42
C LYS A 125 16.66 -20.64 -8.10
N TRP A 126 15.74 -19.91 -8.72
CA TRP A 126 14.31 -20.04 -8.45
C TRP A 126 13.70 -20.99 -9.49
N SER A 127 12.95 -21.98 -9.01
CA SER A 127 12.42 -23.10 -9.80
C SER A 127 10.89 -23.10 -9.98
N GLY A 128 10.18 -22.15 -9.36
CA GLY A 128 8.71 -22.09 -9.39
C GLY A 128 8.16 -21.20 -10.52
N ILE A 129 6.83 -21.23 -10.70
CA ILE A 129 6.13 -20.39 -11.69
C ILE A 129 6.06 -18.92 -11.24
N LEU A 130 5.85 -18.67 -9.94
CA LEU A 130 5.79 -17.33 -9.36
C LEU A 130 7.00 -16.99 -8.50
N VAL A 131 7.46 -15.73 -8.59
CA VAL A 131 8.62 -15.23 -7.84
C VAL A 131 8.38 -15.45 -6.34
N PRO A 132 9.37 -15.84 -5.52
CA PRO A 132 9.14 -16.14 -4.10
C PRO A 132 8.45 -15.01 -3.33
N ASN A 133 8.72 -13.75 -3.68
CA ASN A 133 8.02 -12.60 -3.10
C ASN A 133 6.54 -12.54 -3.48
N ALA A 134 6.18 -12.89 -4.72
CA ALA A 134 4.80 -12.95 -5.17
C ALA A 134 4.06 -14.12 -4.52
N VAL A 135 4.70 -15.29 -4.38
CA VAL A 135 4.15 -16.44 -3.64
C VAL A 135 3.90 -16.08 -2.18
N LYS A 136 4.87 -15.42 -1.54
CA LYS A 136 4.72 -14.94 -0.16
C LYS A 136 3.54 -13.97 -0.03
N GLU A 137 3.42 -13.03 -0.95
CA GLU A 137 2.30 -12.09 -0.95
C GLU A 137 0.97 -12.81 -1.16
N LEU A 138 0.89 -13.74 -2.11
CA LEU A 138 -0.31 -14.54 -2.37
C LEU A 138 -0.72 -15.36 -1.14
N ASN A 139 0.25 -15.97 -0.45
CA ASN A 139 -0.01 -16.71 0.78
C ASN A 139 -0.51 -15.76 1.88
N ASN A 140 0.06 -14.57 2.03
CA ASN A 140 -0.45 -13.59 2.99
C ASN A 140 -1.91 -13.22 2.68
N ILE A 141 -2.24 -12.94 1.41
CA ILE A 141 -3.61 -12.62 0.99
C ILE A 141 -4.56 -13.77 1.32
N LYS A 142 -4.16 -15.01 1.01
CA LYS A 142 -4.93 -16.23 1.30
C LYS A 142 -5.19 -16.38 2.80
N GLU A 143 -4.19 -16.17 3.65
CA GLU A 143 -4.37 -16.25 5.09
C GLU A 143 -5.24 -15.10 5.62
N GLU A 144 -5.07 -13.88 5.09
CA GLU A 144 -5.91 -12.75 5.48
C GLU A 144 -7.38 -12.97 5.11
N SER A 145 -7.63 -13.64 3.99
CA SER A 145 -8.97 -13.77 3.43
C SER A 145 -9.83 -14.83 4.07
N ARG A 146 -9.22 -15.79 4.78
CA ARG A 146 -9.96 -16.75 5.64
C ARG A 146 -10.81 -16.08 6.71
N ARG A 147 -10.58 -14.79 6.99
CA ARG A 147 -11.34 -14.00 7.97
C ARG A 147 -12.52 -13.25 7.34
N CYS A 148 -12.66 -13.30 6.02
CA CYS A 148 -13.71 -12.60 5.29
C CYS A 148 -14.89 -13.53 5.02
N TYR A 149 -16.10 -13.03 5.20
CA TYR A 149 -17.35 -13.68 4.79
C TYR A 149 -17.90 -13.01 3.54
N LEU A 150 -18.54 -13.81 2.68
CA LEU A 150 -19.10 -13.37 1.41
C LEU A 150 -20.61 -13.59 1.38
N LEU A 151 -21.33 -12.52 1.06
CA LEU A 151 -22.75 -12.56 0.72
C LEU A 151 -22.90 -12.15 -0.74
N VAL A 152 -23.61 -12.96 -1.52
CA VAL A 152 -23.87 -12.69 -2.93
C VAL A 152 -25.10 -11.80 -3.03
N ALA A 153 -24.92 -10.59 -3.56
CA ALA A 153 -26.01 -9.64 -3.78
C ALA A 153 -26.52 -9.68 -5.24
N GLY A 154 -25.68 -10.13 -6.18
CA GLY A 154 -26.03 -10.31 -7.60
C GLY A 154 -24.89 -10.98 -8.38
N GLU A 155 -25.06 -11.12 -9.70
CA GLU A 155 -24.12 -11.84 -10.58
C GLU A 155 -22.66 -11.36 -10.47
N HIS A 156 -22.46 -10.07 -10.21
CA HIS A 156 -21.13 -9.47 -10.07
C HIS A 156 -20.98 -8.62 -8.81
N GLU A 157 -21.95 -8.67 -7.89
CA GLU A 157 -22.00 -7.84 -6.68
C GLU A 157 -21.97 -8.70 -5.43
N PHE A 158 -21.02 -8.36 -4.56
CA PHE A 158 -20.71 -9.12 -3.36
C PHE A 158 -20.58 -8.16 -2.19
N GLU A 159 -21.21 -8.52 -1.08
CA GLU A 159 -20.92 -7.93 0.21
C GLU A 159 -19.83 -8.78 0.88
N VAL A 160 -18.68 -8.16 1.12
CA VAL A 160 -17.54 -8.76 1.79
C VAL A 160 -17.49 -8.24 3.21
N GLN A 161 -17.78 -9.09 4.17
CA GLN A 161 -17.67 -8.79 5.59
C GLN A 161 -16.28 -9.19 6.11
N ASP A 162 -15.49 -8.21 6.55
CA ASP A 162 -14.23 -8.42 7.26
C ASP A 162 -14.37 -7.86 8.68
N GLN A 163 -14.55 -8.76 9.64
CA GLN A 163 -14.84 -8.42 11.04
C GLN A 163 -16.09 -7.51 11.17
N ASN A 164 -15.89 -6.23 11.44
CA ASN A 164 -16.95 -5.23 11.67
C ASN A 164 -17.14 -4.28 10.46
N ILE A 165 -16.49 -4.56 9.32
CA ILE A 165 -16.56 -3.71 8.13
C ILE A 165 -17.15 -4.51 6.99
N ASN A 166 -18.27 -4.02 6.47
CA ASN A 166 -18.90 -4.57 5.27
C ASN A 166 -18.51 -3.71 4.06
N ASN A 167 -17.95 -4.36 3.05
CA ASN A 167 -17.53 -3.72 1.82
C ASN A 167 -18.36 -4.27 0.66
N ILE A 168 -19.04 -3.38 -0.05
CA ILE A 168 -19.73 -3.74 -1.29
C ILE A 168 -18.71 -3.68 -2.42
N VAL A 169 -18.57 -4.80 -3.14
CA VAL A 169 -17.60 -4.99 -4.23
C VAL A 169 -18.35 -5.40 -5.49
N ASN A 170 -18.10 -4.69 -6.59
CA ASN A 170 -18.56 -5.07 -7.91
C ASN A 170 -17.36 -5.49 -8.77
N LEU A 171 -17.31 -6.78 -9.15
CA LEU A 171 -16.15 -7.35 -9.87
C LEU A 171 -16.07 -6.90 -11.32
N ARG A 172 -17.23 -6.73 -11.99
CA ARG A 172 -17.29 -6.30 -13.39
C ARG A 172 -16.88 -4.83 -13.55
N LYS A 173 -17.36 -3.97 -12.66
CA LYS A 173 -17.01 -2.54 -12.62
C LYS A 173 -15.65 -2.27 -11.96
N LYS A 174 -15.07 -3.27 -11.27
CA LYS A 174 -13.83 -3.16 -10.49
C LYS A 174 -13.90 -2.05 -9.42
N THR A 175 -15.05 -1.94 -8.75
CA THR A 175 -15.31 -0.91 -7.74
C THR A 175 -15.55 -1.52 -6.37
N CYS A 176 -15.03 -0.86 -5.33
CA CYS A 176 -15.26 -1.19 -3.93
C CYS A 176 -15.61 0.09 -3.16
N ASN A 177 -16.56 0.02 -2.21
CA ASN A 177 -16.88 1.16 -1.33
C ASN A 177 -15.66 1.64 -0.50
N CYS A 178 -14.67 0.78 -0.32
CA CYS A 178 -13.40 1.06 0.32
C CYS A 178 -12.49 1.99 -0.49
N GLN A 179 -12.83 2.27 -1.76
CA GLN A 179 -12.12 3.11 -2.74
C GLN A 179 -10.67 2.68 -3.07
N VAL A 180 -10.15 1.67 -2.37
CA VAL A 180 -8.82 1.10 -2.58
C VAL A 180 -8.59 0.61 -4.01
N GLN A 181 -9.61 0.04 -4.65
CA GLN A 181 -9.52 -0.48 -6.01
C GLN A 181 -9.38 0.62 -7.08
N ASN A 182 -9.84 1.84 -6.79
CA ASN A 182 -9.83 2.94 -7.75
C ASN A 182 -8.44 3.56 -7.90
N ASN A 183 -7.61 3.52 -6.86
CA ASN A 183 -6.31 4.24 -6.81
C ASN A 183 -5.09 3.37 -7.18
N GLY A 184 -5.31 2.25 -7.87
CA GLY A 184 -4.21 1.50 -8.49
C GLY A 184 -3.39 0.63 -7.55
N ARG A 185 -3.89 0.30 -6.35
CA ARG A 185 -3.55 -1.02 -5.81
C ARG A 185 -3.96 -2.03 -6.86
N HIS A 186 -3.06 -2.96 -7.20
CA HIS A 186 -3.33 -4.12 -8.04
C HIS A 186 -4.82 -4.48 -7.92
N SER A 187 -5.56 -4.29 -9.01
CA SER A 187 -6.97 -4.65 -9.14
C SER A 187 -7.23 -6.10 -8.67
N ASP A 188 -6.16 -6.87 -8.61
CA ASP A 188 -6.10 -8.30 -8.40
C ASP A 188 -5.65 -8.68 -6.98
N LEU A 189 -5.62 -7.78 -5.99
CA LEU A 189 -5.24 -8.14 -4.60
C LEU A 189 -6.39 -8.02 -3.59
N HIS A 190 -7.45 -7.28 -3.90
CA HIS A 190 -8.66 -7.27 -3.05
C HIS A 190 -9.68 -8.32 -3.48
N VAL A 191 -9.70 -8.68 -4.77
CA VAL A 191 -10.64 -9.63 -5.39
C VAL A 191 -10.28 -11.11 -5.16
N PRO A 192 -9.02 -11.59 -5.18
CA PRO A 192 -8.73 -13.00 -4.93
C PRO A 192 -8.70 -13.35 -3.45
N LYS A 193 -9.02 -12.40 -2.56
CA LYS A 193 -9.31 -12.75 -1.16
C LYS A 193 -10.48 -13.77 -1.12
N THR A 194 -11.43 -13.69 -2.04
CA THR A 194 -12.72 -14.34 -1.83
C THR A 194 -13.24 -15.17 -3.00
N ALA A 195 -12.72 -14.97 -4.23
CA ALA A 195 -13.22 -15.70 -5.40
C ALA A 195 -12.73 -17.17 -5.50
N ASN A 196 -11.61 -17.53 -4.86
CA ASN A 196 -10.94 -18.81 -5.11
C ASN A 196 -11.40 -19.99 -4.24
N GLN A 197 -12.43 -19.85 -3.40
CA GLN A 197 -12.95 -20.95 -2.58
C GLN A 197 -14.28 -21.54 -3.06
N LYS A 198 -15.04 -20.85 -3.93
CA LYS A 198 -16.36 -21.34 -4.39
C LYS A 198 -16.44 -21.73 -5.87
N GLY A 199 -15.36 -21.56 -6.62
CA GLY A 199 -15.30 -22.01 -8.03
C GLY A 199 -15.34 -23.53 -8.21
N GLU A 200 -15.14 -24.32 -7.15
CA GLU A 200 -15.15 -25.79 -7.23
C GLU A 200 -16.45 -26.44 -6.70
N GLU A 201 -17.39 -25.68 -6.14
CA GLU A 201 -18.64 -26.23 -5.57
C GLU A 201 -19.89 -25.98 -6.45
N ILE A 202 -19.76 -25.31 -7.59
CA ILE A 202 -20.90 -24.98 -8.48
C ILE A 202 -20.98 -25.91 -9.72
N GLU A 203 -20.05 -26.86 -9.90
CA GLU A 203 -20.09 -27.86 -10.98
C GLU A 203 -20.39 -29.30 -10.52
N ARG A 204 -21.31 -29.49 -9.56
CA ARG A 204 -21.92 -30.81 -9.31
C ARG A 204 -23.42 -30.73 -9.09
#